data_AF-A0A965QQ57-F1
#
_entry.id   AF-A0A965QQ57-F1
#
_cell.length_a   1.000
_cell.length_b   1.000
_cell.length_c   1.000
_cell.angle_alpha   90.00
_cell.angle_beta   90.00
_cell.angle_gamma   90.00
#
_symmetry.space_group_name_H-M   'P 1'
#
loop_
_entity.id
_entity.type
_entity.pdbx_description
1 polymer ?
#
loop_
_entity_poly.entity_id
_entity_poly.type
_entity_poly.pdbx_seq_one_letter_code
_entity_poly.pdbx_strand_id
1 'polypeptide(L)'
;MYNRKYKASLSNQQIREDLYFNYIKQGFCFVTIDSINKHAFLVKKGTRFSKIKINGGELGVFRLSEVSKILKNKINVDSNNGFPFTSCHLDSIDFDKGTNTVHAKMSYEKGPYMKINEVIVRGNEMVHEKLVQSVINI
;
A
#
# COMPACT_ATOMS: atom_id res chain seq x y z
N MET A 1 28.48 -3.45 0.25
CA MET A 1 28.08 -4.22 -0.95
C MET A 1 27.00 -5.22 -0.54
N TYR A 2 25.83 -5.22 -1.18
CA TYR A 2 24.78 -6.21 -0.91
C TYR A 2 24.79 -7.23 -2.06
N ASN A 3 25.04 -8.50 -1.76
CA ASN A 3 25.22 -9.57 -2.73
C ASN A 3 24.15 -10.65 -2.49
N ARG A 4 23.15 -10.76 -3.36
CA ARG A 4 22.14 -11.83 -3.32
C ARG A 4 22.19 -12.60 -4.63
N LYS A 5 22.45 -13.91 -4.56
CA LYS A 5 22.44 -14.84 -5.70
C LYS A 5 20.98 -15.07 -6.12
N TYR A 6 20.57 -14.54 -7.27
CA TYR A 6 19.26 -14.83 -7.87
C TYR A 6 19.30 -16.18 -8.62
N LYS A 7 18.32 -17.04 -8.38
CA LYS A 7 18.08 -18.30 -9.13
C LYS A 7 17.45 -17.98 -10.50
N ALA A 8 17.93 -18.68 -11.54
CA ALA A 8 17.41 -18.86 -12.92
C ALA A 8 16.54 -17.74 -13.57
N SER A 9 17.13 -17.13 -14.61
CA SER A 9 16.58 -16.29 -15.71
C SER A 9 15.38 -15.37 -15.42
N LEU A 10 15.45 -14.55 -14.38
CA LEU A 10 14.65 -13.32 -14.34
C LEU A 10 15.14 -12.37 -15.44
N SER A 11 14.22 -11.71 -16.13
CA SER A 11 14.59 -10.68 -17.11
C SER A 11 15.31 -9.52 -16.39
N ASN A 12 16.23 -8.84 -17.07
CA ASN A 12 16.90 -7.66 -16.50
C ASN A 12 15.89 -6.59 -16.04
N GLN A 13 14.69 -6.56 -16.63
CA GLN A 13 13.61 -5.67 -16.23
C GLN A 13 13.01 -6.06 -14.87
N GLN A 14 12.71 -7.35 -14.64
CA GLN A 14 12.18 -7.82 -13.36
C GLN A 14 13.17 -7.56 -12.23
N ILE A 15 14.47 -7.76 -12.48
CA ILE A 15 15.52 -7.47 -11.50
C ILE A 15 15.57 -5.97 -11.16
N ARG A 16 15.37 -5.09 -12.17
CA ARG A 16 15.29 -3.63 -11.94
C ARG A 16 14.11 -3.29 -11.05
N GLU A 17 12.93 -3.78 -11.39
CA GLU A 17 11.69 -3.52 -10.64
C GLU A 17 11.83 -3.97 -9.18
N ASP A 18 12.32 -5.18 -8.94
CA ASP A 18 12.57 -5.71 -7.60
C ASP A 18 13.53 -4.83 -6.79
N LEU A 19 14.63 -4.38 -7.42
CA LEU A 19 15.61 -3.50 -6.78
C LEU A 19 14.97 -2.14 -6.44
N TYR A 20 14.22 -1.54 -7.37
CA TYR A 20 13.51 -0.29 -7.13
C TYR A 20 12.55 -0.42 -5.95
N PHE A 21 11.70 -1.44 -5.95
CA PHE A 21 10.76 -1.67 -4.85
C PHE A 21 11.45 -1.90 -3.52
N ASN A 22 12.58 -2.60 -3.50
CA ASN A 22 13.34 -2.84 -2.27
C ASN A 22 13.91 -1.54 -1.69
N TYR A 23 14.53 -0.69 -2.51
CA TYR A 23 15.07 0.59 -2.04
C TYR A 23 13.97 1.56 -1.62
N ILE A 24 12.84 1.60 -2.33
CA ILE A 24 11.67 2.41 -1.95
C ILE A 24 11.11 1.94 -0.60
N LYS A 25 11.03 0.63 -0.35
CA LYS A 25 10.62 0.08 0.95
C LYS A 25 11.56 0.48 2.10
N GLN A 26 12.85 0.64 1.80
CA GLN A 26 13.85 1.15 2.75
C GLN A 26 13.78 2.68 2.94
N GLY A 27 12.96 3.39 2.16
CA GLY A 27 12.75 4.83 2.22
C GLY A 27 13.63 5.65 1.29
N PHE A 28 14.38 5.02 0.37
CA PHE A 28 15.15 5.74 -0.66
C PHE A 28 14.27 6.02 -1.88
N CYS A 29 14.04 7.29 -2.17
CA CYS A 29 13.39 7.75 -3.40
C CYS A 29 14.42 8.05 -4.48
N PHE A 30 14.01 8.12 -5.75
CA PHE A 30 14.87 8.52 -6.87
C PHE A 30 16.14 7.68 -7.03
N VAL A 31 16.02 6.38 -6.76
CA VAL A 31 17.11 5.42 -6.99
C VAL A 31 17.36 5.32 -8.49
N THR A 32 18.62 5.23 -8.92
CA THR A 32 18.96 4.92 -10.32
C THR A 32 19.81 3.66 -10.40
N ILE A 33 19.52 2.83 -11.41
CA ILE A 33 20.24 1.58 -11.69
C ILE A 33 20.95 1.75 -13.03
N ASP A 34 22.19 2.18 -12.96
CA ASP A 34 22.98 2.62 -14.12
C ASP A 34 23.42 1.43 -14.99
N SER A 35 23.78 0.30 -14.38
CA SER A 35 24.19 -0.90 -15.11
C SER A 35 23.77 -2.20 -14.41
N ILE A 36 23.44 -3.20 -15.24
CA ILE A 36 23.12 -4.56 -14.83
C ILE A 36 24.00 -5.52 -15.62
N ASN A 37 24.97 -6.11 -14.92
CA ASN A 37 25.80 -7.18 -15.45
C ASN A 37 25.43 -8.50 -14.76
N LYS A 38 25.77 -9.65 -15.36
CA LYS A 38 25.49 -10.99 -14.81
C LYS A 38 25.97 -11.19 -13.37
N HIS A 39 26.92 -10.39 -12.89
CA HIS A 39 27.56 -10.54 -11.58
C HIS A 39 27.47 -9.30 -10.67
N ALA A 40 27.00 -8.16 -11.18
CA ALA A 40 27.02 -6.91 -10.43
C ALA A 40 26.00 -5.90 -10.96
N PHE A 41 25.53 -5.04 -10.06
CA PHE A 41 24.65 -3.91 -10.39
C PHE A 41 25.27 -2.63 -9.82
N LEU A 42 25.27 -1.57 -10.62
CA LEU A 42 25.63 -0.24 -10.14
C LEU A 42 24.36 0.52 -9.79
N VAL A 43 24.16 0.76 -8.48
CA VAL A 43 22.98 1.45 -7.96
C VAL A 43 23.40 2.74 -7.27
N LYS A 44 22.85 3.86 -7.71
CA LYS A 44 22.93 5.13 -6.99
C LYS A 44 21.69 5.25 -6.11
N LYS A 45 21.92 5.25 -4.80
CA LYS A 45 20.85 5.52 -3.84
C LYS A 45 20.43 6.98 -3.99
N GLY A 46 19.14 7.22 -4.17
CA GLY A 46 18.63 8.59 -4.19
C GLY A 46 18.34 9.12 -2.78
N THR A 47 17.61 10.22 -2.71
CA THR A 47 17.34 10.94 -1.47
C THR A 47 16.42 10.15 -0.56
N ARG A 48 16.76 10.13 0.74
CA ARG A 48 15.88 9.61 1.79
C ARG A 48 15.20 10.76 2.50
N PHE A 49 13.88 10.84 2.35
CA PHE A 49 13.09 11.86 3.02
C PHE A 49 12.85 11.49 4.48
N SER A 50 13.01 12.47 5.37
CA SER A 50 12.89 12.26 6.81
C SER A 50 11.45 12.36 7.27
N LYS A 51 10.59 13.11 6.59
CA LYS A 51 9.22 13.39 7.02
C LYS A 51 8.21 13.31 5.89
N ILE A 52 6.97 13.00 6.24
CA ILE A 52 5.81 13.15 5.35
C ILE A 52 4.70 13.97 6.00
N LYS A 53 4.12 14.86 5.20
CA LYS A 53 2.90 15.61 5.53
C LYS A 53 1.78 15.19 4.59
N ILE A 54 0.67 14.70 5.12
CA ILE A 54 -0.52 14.38 4.34
C ILE A 54 -1.63 15.38 4.69
N ASN A 55 -2.15 16.10 3.69
CA ASN A 55 -3.16 17.16 3.88
C ASN A 55 -2.74 18.18 4.97
N GLY A 56 -1.44 18.49 5.06
CA GLY A 56 -0.88 19.41 6.05
C GLY A 56 -0.53 18.79 7.42
N GLY A 57 -1.01 17.59 7.74
CA GLY A 57 -0.70 16.89 8.99
C GLY A 57 0.62 16.12 8.93
N GLU A 58 1.51 16.33 9.91
CA GLU A 58 2.81 15.63 10.00
C GLU A 58 2.64 14.20 10.54
N LEU A 59 3.11 13.21 9.78
CA LEU A 59 2.94 11.78 10.08
C LEU A 59 4.25 11.11 10.53
N GLY A 60 5.30 11.89 10.75
CA GLY A 60 6.62 11.38 11.13
C GLY A 60 7.40 10.84 9.94
N VAL A 61 8.15 9.75 10.15
CA VAL A 61 9.17 9.29 9.19
C VAL A 61 8.55 8.79 7.89
N PHE A 62 8.99 9.34 6.75
CA PHE A 62 8.52 8.89 5.45
C PHE A 62 8.90 7.42 5.20
N ARG A 63 7.87 6.56 5.17
CA ARG A 63 7.95 5.16 4.76
C ARG A 63 6.68 4.80 4.01
N LEU A 64 6.83 4.23 2.82
CA LEU A 64 5.68 3.84 1.98
C LEU A 64 4.75 2.85 2.69
N SER A 65 5.30 2.00 3.57
CA SER A 65 4.53 1.07 4.40
C SER A 65 3.59 1.79 5.36
N GLU A 66 4.02 2.90 5.97
CA GLU A 66 3.20 3.67 6.91
C GLU A 66 2.09 4.42 6.17
N VAL A 67 2.41 5.02 5.02
CA VAL A 67 1.43 5.63 4.13
C VAL A 67 0.35 4.62 3.72
N SER A 68 0.78 3.44 3.29
CA SER A 68 -0.14 2.36 2.90
C SER A 68 -1.03 1.89 4.05
N LYS A 69 -0.51 1.83 5.28
CA LYS A 69 -1.30 1.49 6.48
C LYS A 69 -2.37 2.55 6.75
N ILE A 70 -2.03 3.84 6.64
CA ILE A 70 -2.98 4.93 6.89
C ILE A 70 -4.15 4.88 5.91
N LEU A 71 -3.85 4.72 4.61
CA LEU A 71 -4.88 4.60 3.58
C LEU A 71 -5.79 3.39 3.82
N LYS A 72 -5.19 2.22 4.11
CA LYS A 72 -5.94 1.00 4.44
C LYS A 72 -6.79 1.15 5.69
N ASN A 73 -6.26 1.79 6.73
CA ASN A 73 -7.00 1.98 7.98
C ASN A 73 -8.25 2.84 7.76
N LYS A 74 -8.15 3.93 6.98
CA LYS A 74 -9.32 4.73 6.62
C LYS A 74 -10.38 3.90 5.88
N ILE A 75 -9.95 3.19 4.84
CA ILE A 75 -10.85 2.34 4.04
C ILE A 75 -11.52 1.29 4.95
N ASN A 76 -10.76 0.63 5.82
CA ASN A 76 -11.28 -0.41 6.71
C ASN A 76 -12.29 0.15 7.72
N VAL A 77 -12.01 1.31 8.32
CA VAL A 77 -12.93 1.95 9.28
C VAL A 77 -14.27 2.23 8.62
N ASP A 78 -14.29 2.83 7.43
CA ASP A 78 -15.56 3.16 6.77
C ASP A 78 -16.25 1.94 6.15
N SER A 79 -15.48 0.99 5.62
CA SER A 79 -16.03 -0.29 5.13
C SER A 79 -16.76 -1.03 6.25
N ASN A 80 -16.21 -1.01 7.47
CA ASN A 80 -16.84 -1.61 8.65
C ASN A 80 -18.01 -0.78 9.20
N ASN A 81 -18.19 0.46 8.75
CA ASN A 81 -19.28 1.35 9.14
C ASN A 81 -20.35 1.48 8.03
N GLY A 82 -20.44 0.51 7.12
CA GLY A 82 -21.47 0.46 6.09
C GLY A 82 -21.13 1.23 4.81
N PHE A 83 -19.86 1.54 4.56
CA PHE A 83 -19.41 2.20 3.33
C PHE A 83 -18.40 1.33 2.58
N PRO A 84 -18.82 0.19 1.99
CA PRO A 84 -17.90 -0.79 1.40
C PRO A 84 -17.15 -0.29 0.17
N PHE A 85 -17.61 0.81 -0.45
CA PHE A 85 -16.99 1.42 -1.62
C PHE A 85 -16.18 2.68 -1.28
N THR A 86 -15.75 2.82 -0.01
CA THR A 86 -14.84 3.92 0.37
C THR A 86 -13.55 3.83 -0.43
N SER A 87 -13.19 4.94 -1.08
CA SER A 87 -11.95 5.10 -1.82
C SER A 87 -11.03 6.08 -1.11
N CYS A 88 -9.74 5.75 -1.02
CA CYS A 88 -8.74 6.63 -0.45
C CYS A 88 -7.43 6.46 -1.20
N HIS A 89 -6.94 7.53 -1.80
CA HIS A 89 -5.73 7.52 -2.62
C HIS A 89 -4.97 8.84 -2.49
N LEU A 90 -3.70 8.83 -2.89
CA LEU A 90 -2.90 10.05 -2.97
C LEU A 90 -3.15 10.70 -4.33
N ASP A 91 -3.57 11.96 -4.30
CA ASP A 91 -3.87 12.81 -5.45
C ASP A 91 -2.57 13.45 -6.00
N SER A 92 -1.78 14.03 -5.11
CA SER A 92 -0.48 14.62 -5.44
C SER A 92 0.59 14.23 -4.43
N ILE A 93 1.84 14.17 -4.90
CA ILE A 93 3.03 13.95 -4.07
C ILE A 93 4.14 14.88 -4.54
N ASP A 94 4.53 15.81 -3.68
CA ASP A 94 5.62 16.75 -3.89
C ASP A 94 6.80 16.42 -2.97
N PHE A 95 8.00 16.41 -3.54
CA PHE A 95 9.23 16.10 -2.84
C PHE A 95 10.05 17.37 -2.64
N ASP A 96 10.03 17.92 -1.43
CA ASP A 96 10.85 19.07 -1.10
C ASP A 96 12.24 18.60 -0.61
N LYS A 97 13.23 18.76 -1.48
CA LYS A 97 14.64 18.42 -1.18
C LYS A 97 15.27 19.40 -0.21
N GLY A 98 14.81 20.65 -0.14
CA GLY A 98 15.37 21.68 0.74
C GLY A 98 15.00 21.44 2.19
N THR A 99 13.75 21.07 2.45
CA THR A 99 13.25 20.77 3.81
C THR A 99 13.29 19.28 4.16
N ASN A 100 13.66 18.43 3.19
CA ASN A 100 13.69 16.98 3.31
C ASN A 100 12.33 16.37 3.68
N THR A 101 11.23 17.01 3.24
CA THR A 101 9.86 16.59 3.52
C THR A 101 9.10 16.19 2.25
N VAL A 102 8.29 15.15 2.36
CA VAL A 102 7.32 14.77 1.33
C VAL A 102 5.99 15.39 1.68
N HIS A 103 5.41 16.15 0.76
CA HIS A 103 4.06 16.67 0.87
C HIS A 103 3.16 15.81 0.01
N ALA A 104 2.07 15.31 0.56
CA ALA A 104 1.09 14.56 -0.21
C ALA A 104 -0.31 15.08 0.07
N LYS A 105 -1.10 15.13 -0.98
CA LYS A 105 -2.52 15.38 -0.89
C LYS A 105 -3.25 14.05 -1.01
N MET A 106 -4.14 13.78 -0.09
CA MET A 106 -4.94 12.56 -0.06
C MET A 106 -6.38 12.91 -0.40
N SER A 107 -6.88 12.29 -1.47
CA SER A 107 -8.29 12.29 -1.82
C SER A 107 -8.99 11.15 -1.08
N TYR A 108 -10.20 11.42 -0.62
CA TYR A 108 -10.99 10.48 0.15
C TYR A 108 -12.46 10.65 -0.22
N GLU A 109 -13.07 9.55 -0.65
CA GLU A 109 -14.47 9.50 -1.04
C GLU A 109 -15.12 8.35 -0.29
N LYS A 110 -16.12 8.66 0.53
CA LYS A 110 -16.77 7.65 1.37
C LYS A 110 -17.59 6.64 0.56
N GLY A 111 -18.15 7.07 -0.57
CA GLY A 111 -19.09 6.26 -1.35
C GLY A 111 -20.47 6.16 -0.69
N PRO A 112 -21.38 5.34 -1.25
CA PRO A 112 -22.73 5.17 -0.73
C PRO A 112 -22.75 4.32 0.55
N TYR A 113 -23.72 4.63 1.42
CA TYR A 113 -24.03 3.78 2.57
C TYR A 113 -24.80 2.54 2.11
N MET A 114 -24.37 1.38 2.57
CA MET A 114 -24.95 0.08 2.27
C MET A 114 -25.40 -0.58 3.56
N LYS A 115 -26.67 -0.99 3.60
CA LYS A 115 -27.22 -1.83 4.64
C LYS A 115 -27.45 -3.23 4.08
N ILE A 116 -27.06 -4.25 4.84
CA ILE A 116 -27.39 -5.64 4.51
C ILE A 116 -28.87 -5.82 4.85
N ASN A 117 -29.69 -6.05 3.82
CA ASN A 117 -31.13 -6.28 3.97
C ASN A 117 -31.47 -7.77 4.09
N GLU A 118 -30.72 -8.63 3.40
CA GLU A 118 -30.96 -10.06 3.33
C GLU A 118 -29.63 -10.80 3.20
N VAL A 119 -29.53 -11.97 3.82
CA VAL A 119 -28.40 -12.90 3.68
C VAL A 119 -28.94 -14.24 3.19
N ILE A 120 -28.65 -14.56 1.93
CA ILE A 120 -29.06 -15.83 1.33
C ILE A 120 -27.98 -16.87 1.65
N VAL A 121 -28.30 -17.81 2.52
CA VAL A 121 -27.41 -18.92 2.89
C VAL A 121 -27.65 -20.08 1.93
N ARG A 122 -26.57 -20.61 1.32
CA ARG A 122 -26.63 -21.83 0.51
C ARG A 122 -25.67 -22.86 1.12
N GLY A 123 -26.18 -24.05 1.44
CA GLY A 123 -25.41 -25.13 2.08
C GLY A 123 -25.93 -26.52 1.69
N ASN A 124 -25.08 -27.53 1.87
CA ASN A 124 -25.45 -28.94 1.70
C ASN A 124 -26.35 -29.40 2.86
N GLU A 125 -27.21 -30.40 2.62
CA GLU A 125 -28.29 -30.92 3.51
C GLU A 125 -27.92 -31.17 4.99
N MET A 126 -26.64 -31.21 5.35
CA MET A 126 -26.19 -31.52 6.72
C MET A 126 -26.20 -30.34 7.71
N VAL A 127 -26.42 -29.09 7.27
CA VAL A 127 -26.46 -27.93 8.18
C VAL A 127 -27.83 -27.25 8.11
N HIS A 128 -28.57 -27.29 9.22
CA HIS A 128 -29.85 -26.61 9.33
C HIS A 128 -29.69 -25.08 9.20
N GLU A 129 -30.44 -24.48 8.28
CA GLU A 129 -30.44 -23.03 8.02
C GLU A 129 -30.72 -22.19 9.28
N LYS A 130 -31.65 -22.66 10.14
CA LYS A 130 -31.95 -22.02 11.44
C LYS A 130 -30.73 -21.87 12.33
N LEU A 131 -29.79 -22.83 12.27
CA LEU A 131 -28.56 -22.81 13.05
C LEU A 131 -27.65 -21.68 12.54
N VAL A 132 -27.53 -21.54 11.22
CA VAL A 132 -26.74 -20.46 10.58
C VAL A 132 -27.35 -19.09 10.86
N GLN A 133 -28.67 -18.93 10.72
CA GLN A 133 -29.38 -17.69 11.02
C GLN A 133 -29.20 -17.29 12.49
N SER A 134 -29.30 -18.24 13.43
CA SER A 134 -29.11 -17.97 14.87
C SER A 134 -27.70 -17.47 15.22
N VAL A 135 -26.67 -17.88 14.47
CA VAL A 135 -25.29 -17.42 14.68
C VAL A 135 -25.06 -16.04 14.09
N ILE A 136 -25.69 -15.74 12.95
CA ILE A 136 -25.49 -14.48 12.23
C ILE A 136 -26.31 -13.33 12.84
N ASN A 137 -27.32 -13.62 13.67
CA ASN A 137 -28.15 -12.61 14.35
C ASN A 137 -28.85 -11.64 13.37
N ILE A 138 -29.25 -12.16 12.21
CA ILE A 138 -30.04 -11.48 11.17
C ILE A 138 -31.37 -12.21 11.00
#